data_AF-A0A855IXI5-F1
#
_entry.id   AF-A0A855IXI5-F1
#
_cell.length_a   1.000
_cell.length_b   1.000
_cell.length_c   1.000
_cell.angle_alpha   90.00
_cell.angle_beta   90.00
_cell.angle_gamma   90.00
#
_symmetry.space_group_name_H-M   'P 1'
#
loop_
_entity.id
_entity.type
_entity.pdbx_description
1 polymer ?
#
loop_
_entity_poly.entity_id
_entity_poly.type
_entity_poly.pdbx_seq_one_letter_code
_entity_poly.pdbx_strand_id
1 'polypeptide(L)'
;MAEYFKIAEDDPDLDAFERLISDYHPWYRSFKNKSENRPSYKYKDFSYEAFEQGPFPGNDDPYCPFAFSFFNDAHVHNYLLDCHFFLEKPYGRKAEHSVHQLKGSLEELVKNSDSVFAKDLNGIVILCCTIWSGLIRDYIVEKKTYIDSELTDYIVEQSTNVCNFLIDLSTSEAMDVGVLKTLSPEGRYGLLAKYVLQEYMQCFRTHVKKHTIFWKKETARVAKASKVIQGRKVVVDKGFRKKYPKYIHVVLAHRLVQHLKDSPQVPSSPTDFIFKEISKNKFAKSRDLRAQYRWLFIKAWLYSYLRKYNLTLSEVAEQISWDDDFFYMSDMPNLADFEKQVYKDEIQQARFLDLKNNLSAWQNDKSEDGYIYSQILASSKNQA
;
A
#
# COMPACT_ATOMS: atom_id res chain seq x y z
N MET A 1 -30.85 -32.46 15.67
CA MET A 1 -29.39 -32.39 15.42
C MET A 1 -29.08 -30.97 15.00
N ALA A 2 -28.08 -30.32 15.60
CA ALA A 2 -27.67 -29.00 15.14
C ALA A 2 -27.03 -29.12 13.75
N GLU A 3 -27.45 -28.28 12.81
CA GLU A 3 -26.87 -28.23 11.47
C GLU A 3 -25.53 -27.50 11.54
N TYR A 4 -24.45 -28.17 11.15
CA TYR A 4 -23.12 -27.58 11.13
C TYR A 4 -22.96 -26.68 9.90
N PHE A 5 -22.38 -25.51 10.11
CA PHE A 5 -22.06 -24.58 9.03
C PHE A 5 -20.91 -25.13 8.20
N LYS A 6 -21.08 -25.14 6.87
CA LYS A 6 -20.08 -25.64 5.93
C LYS A 6 -20.03 -24.74 4.70
N ILE A 7 -18.84 -24.62 4.13
CA ILE A 7 -18.60 -23.99 2.84
C ILE A 7 -18.27 -25.11 1.85
N ALA A 8 -18.95 -25.11 0.70
CA ALA A 8 -18.75 -26.12 -0.32
C ALA A 8 -17.33 -26.03 -0.91
N GLU A 9 -16.76 -27.16 -1.33
CA GLU A 9 -15.40 -27.20 -1.89
C GLU A 9 -15.30 -26.54 -3.27
N ASP A 10 -16.41 -26.49 -3.99
CA ASP A 10 -16.60 -25.85 -5.29
C ASP A 10 -17.21 -24.44 -5.19
N ASP A 11 -17.25 -23.85 -3.99
CA ASP A 11 -17.74 -22.49 -3.79
C ASP A 11 -16.94 -21.48 -4.64
N PRO A 12 -17.59 -20.73 -5.55
CA PRO A 12 -16.89 -19.84 -6.49
C PRO A 12 -16.05 -18.75 -5.81
N ASP A 13 -16.42 -18.31 -4.60
CA ASP A 13 -15.65 -17.30 -3.88
C ASP A 13 -14.27 -17.85 -3.43
N LEU A 14 -14.12 -19.18 -3.27
CA LEU A 14 -12.83 -19.80 -3.00
C LEU A 14 -11.89 -19.72 -4.22
N ASP A 15 -12.42 -19.88 -5.44
CA ASP A 15 -11.65 -19.66 -6.67
C ASP A 15 -11.32 -18.17 -6.87
N ALA A 16 -12.28 -17.29 -6.58
CA ALA A 16 -12.05 -15.85 -6.60
C ALA A 16 -10.95 -15.43 -5.63
N PHE A 17 -10.91 -16.00 -4.41
CA PHE A 17 -9.80 -15.80 -3.47
C PHE A 17 -8.45 -16.24 -4.07
N GLU A 18 -8.38 -17.41 -4.71
CA GLU A 18 -7.13 -17.88 -5.32
C GLU A 18 -6.65 -16.93 -6.42
N ARG A 19 -7.55 -16.55 -7.33
CA ARG A 19 -7.26 -15.67 -8.46
C ARG A 19 -6.92 -14.25 -8.03
N LEU A 20 -7.71 -13.66 -7.14
CA LEU A 20 -7.63 -12.23 -6.82
C LEU A 20 -6.68 -11.93 -5.67
N ILE A 21 -6.41 -12.91 -4.80
CA ILE A 21 -5.57 -12.72 -3.62
C ILE A 21 -4.37 -13.68 -3.73
N SER A 22 -4.59 -14.99 -3.60
CA SER A 22 -3.45 -15.91 -3.39
C SER A 22 -2.41 -15.90 -4.53
N ASP A 23 -2.81 -15.70 -5.78
CA ASP A 23 -1.89 -15.74 -6.92
C ASP A 23 -0.95 -14.52 -7.00
N TYR A 24 -1.40 -13.38 -6.47
CA TYR A 24 -0.66 -12.12 -6.51
C TYR A 24 0.21 -11.90 -5.26
N HIS A 25 -0.15 -12.49 -4.12
CA HIS A 25 0.56 -12.27 -2.86
C HIS A 25 1.59 -13.35 -2.54
N PRO A 26 2.87 -13.00 -2.37
CA PRO A 26 3.92 -13.97 -2.02
C PRO A 26 3.61 -14.81 -0.77
N TRP A 27 2.98 -14.20 0.25
CA TRP A 27 2.62 -14.86 1.51
C TRP A 27 1.62 -16.00 1.26
N TYR A 28 0.45 -15.70 0.69
CA TYR A 28 -0.55 -16.73 0.43
C TYR A 28 -0.15 -17.71 -0.66
N ARG A 29 0.61 -17.24 -1.67
CA ARG A 29 1.15 -18.10 -2.72
C ARG A 29 2.05 -19.20 -2.18
N SER A 30 2.70 -18.99 -1.04
CA SER A 30 3.56 -20.00 -0.40
C SER A 30 2.78 -21.23 0.07
N PHE A 31 1.49 -21.08 0.39
CA PHE A 31 0.61 -22.18 0.78
C PHE A 31 0.14 -23.03 -0.41
N LYS A 32 0.30 -22.56 -1.65
CA LYS A 32 -0.08 -23.30 -2.86
C LYS A 32 0.91 -24.43 -3.14
N ASN A 33 0.40 -25.65 -3.34
CA ASN A 33 1.21 -26.73 -3.90
C ASN A 33 0.93 -26.88 -5.39
N LYS A 34 1.81 -26.32 -6.22
CA LYS A 34 1.67 -26.35 -7.69
C LYS A 34 1.74 -27.76 -8.28
N SER A 35 2.51 -28.67 -7.66
CA SER A 35 2.65 -30.04 -8.16
C SER A 35 1.38 -30.87 -8.00
N GLU A 36 0.55 -30.52 -7.02
CA GLU A 36 -0.72 -31.18 -6.71
C GLU A 36 -1.94 -30.38 -7.20
N ASN A 37 -1.72 -29.26 -7.91
CA ASN A 37 -2.76 -28.27 -8.21
C ASN A 37 -3.62 -27.89 -6.99
N ARG A 38 -3.00 -27.85 -5.81
CA ARG A 38 -3.70 -27.63 -4.54
C ARG A 38 -3.83 -26.13 -4.26
N PRO A 39 -5.05 -25.60 -4.06
CA PRO A 39 -5.25 -24.21 -3.68
C PRO A 39 -4.67 -23.92 -2.29
N SER A 40 -4.36 -22.65 -2.04
CA SER A 40 -3.71 -22.18 -0.80
C SER A 40 -4.54 -22.49 0.44
N TYR A 41 -5.86 -22.30 0.39
CA TYR A 41 -6.77 -22.51 1.53
C TYR A 41 -6.87 -23.99 1.99
N LYS A 42 -6.44 -24.94 1.16
CA LYS A 42 -6.36 -26.38 1.53
C LYS A 42 -5.05 -26.77 2.19
N TYR A 43 -4.09 -25.85 2.34
CA TYR A 43 -2.87 -26.10 3.09
C TYR A 43 -3.20 -26.48 4.54
N LYS A 44 -2.46 -27.44 5.10
CA LYS A 44 -2.81 -28.14 6.35
C LYS A 44 -3.06 -27.15 7.48
N ASP A 45 -2.27 -26.10 7.57
CA ASP A 45 -2.31 -25.14 8.68
C ASP A 45 -2.64 -23.73 8.21
N PHE A 46 -3.33 -23.60 7.06
CA PHE A 46 -3.73 -22.30 6.51
C PHE A 46 -4.52 -21.47 7.52
N SER A 47 -5.47 -22.08 8.24
CA SER A 47 -6.28 -21.38 9.25
C SER A 47 -5.47 -20.81 10.44
N TYR A 48 -4.21 -21.20 10.61
CA TYR A 48 -3.34 -20.67 11.66
C TYR A 48 -2.28 -19.77 11.06
N GLU A 49 -1.52 -20.30 10.10
CA GLU A 49 -0.38 -19.61 9.50
C GLU A 49 -0.80 -18.40 8.64
N ALA A 50 -2.04 -18.33 8.14
CA ALA A 50 -2.50 -17.21 7.31
C ALA A 50 -2.69 -15.91 8.13
N PHE A 51 -2.90 -16.00 9.45
CA PHE A 51 -2.96 -14.85 10.34
C PHE A 51 -1.57 -14.31 10.72
N GLU A 52 -0.56 -15.16 10.68
CA GLU A 52 0.83 -14.77 10.96
C GLU A 52 1.47 -13.97 9.78
N GLN A 53 0.75 -13.78 8.67
CA GLN A 53 1.25 -13.14 7.45
C GLN A 53 0.92 -11.64 7.38
N GLY A 54 1.70 -10.79 8.07
CA GLY A 54 1.74 -9.35 7.82
C GLY A 54 0.37 -8.64 7.68
N PRO A 55 0.28 -7.54 6.92
CA PRO A 55 -0.99 -6.85 6.70
C PRO A 55 -1.95 -7.64 5.81
N PHE A 56 -3.23 -7.61 6.20
CA PHE A 56 -4.29 -8.40 5.58
C PHE A 56 -4.90 -7.83 4.29
N PRO A 57 -5.55 -8.68 3.46
CA PRO A 57 -6.39 -8.23 2.35
C PRO A 57 -7.45 -7.23 2.80
N GLY A 58 -7.56 -6.14 2.05
CA GLY A 58 -8.54 -5.09 2.31
C GLY A 58 -8.19 -4.15 3.46
N ASN A 59 -7.01 -4.24 4.09
CA ASN A 59 -6.60 -3.35 5.19
C ASN A 59 -6.75 -1.86 4.82
N ASP A 60 -7.19 -1.05 5.78
CA ASP A 60 -7.55 0.36 5.67
C ASP A 60 -6.35 1.33 5.66
N ASP A 61 -5.15 0.85 6.02
CA ASP A 61 -3.90 1.58 5.94
C ASP A 61 -3.66 2.09 4.50
N PRO A 62 -3.56 3.43 4.30
CA PRO A 62 -3.20 4.07 3.04
C PRO A 62 -1.93 3.54 2.38
N TYR A 63 -1.00 3.00 3.19
CA TYR A 63 0.32 2.54 2.79
C TYR A 63 0.50 1.04 2.93
N CYS A 64 -0.58 0.29 3.08
CA CYS A 64 -0.57 -1.15 3.29
C CYS A 64 0.33 -1.92 2.27
N PRO A 65 1.47 -2.51 2.68
CA PRO A 65 2.35 -3.28 1.80
C PRO A 65 1.65 -4.39 1.02
N PHE A 66 0.61 -4.96 1.61
CA PHE A 66 -0.23 -5.97 0.96
C PHE A 66 -0.90 -5.40 -0.30
N ALA A 67 -1.60 -4.27 -0.18
CA ALA A 67 -2.29 -3.63 -1.31
C ALA A 67 -1.30 -3.23 -2.42
N PHE A 68 -0.10 -2.81 -2.03
CA PHE A 68 0.94 -2.42 -2.98
C PHE A 68 1.43 -3.56 -3.87
N SER A 69 1.35 -4.80 -3.40
CA SER A 69 1.74 -5.95 -4.21
C SER A 69 0.86 -6.16 -5.46
N PHE A 70 -0.32 -5.54 -5.51
CA PHE A 70 -1.18 -5.48 -6.70
C PHE A 70 -0.73 -4.46 -7.76
N PHE A 71 0.18 -3.53 -7.43
CA PHE A 71 0.64 -2.53 -8.39
C PHE A 71 1.54 -3.16 -9.48
N ASN A 72 1.07 -3.15 -10.72
CA ASN A 72 1.92 -3.35 -11.88
C ASN A 72 2.60 -2.03 -12.30
N ASP A 73 3.48 -2.07 -13.29
CA ASP A 73 4.25 -0.89 -13.71
C ASP A 73 3.35 0.24 -14.27
N ALA A 74 2.25 -0.12 -14.92
CA ALA A 74 1.28 0.85 -15.43
C ALA A 74 0.51 1.52 -14.30
N HIS A 75 0.08 0.77 -13.28
CA HIS A 75 -0.60 1.34 -12.10
C HIS A 75 0.31 2.35 -11.38
N VAL A 76 1.60 2.03 -11.22
CA VAL A 76 2.57 2.95 -10.60
C VAL A 76 2.74 4.20 -11.45
N HIS A 77 2.91 4.03 -12.77
CA HIS A 77 3.07 5.16 -13.68
C HIS A 77 1.87 6.11 -13.62
N ASN A 78 0.65 5.58 -13.70
CA ASN A 78 -0.59 6.36 -13.64
C ASN A 78 -0.72 7.09 -12.30
N TYR A 79 -0.43 6.42 -11.19
CA TYR A 79 -0.50 7.05 -9.86
C TYR A 79 0.52 8.19 -9.70
N LEU A 80 1.75 8.00 -10.19
CA LEU A 80 2.77 9.06 -10.18
C LEU A 80 2.38 10.24 -11.07
N LEU A 81 1.73 9.96 -12.21
CA LEU A 81 1.22 10.98 -13.12
C LEU A 81 0.11 11.81 -12.44
N ASP A 82 -0.84 11.17 -11.77
CA ASP A 82 -1.89 11.85 -10.98
C ASP A 82 -1.29 12.72 -9.88
N CYS A 83 -0.25 12.24 -9.20
CA CYS A 83 0.48 13.02 -8.20
C CYS A 83 1.14 14.25 -8.83
N HIS A 84 1.82 14.11 -9.97
CA HIS A 84 2.42 15.23 -10.68
C HIS A 84 1.39 16.28 -11.09
N PHE A 85 0.26 15.87 -11.66
CA PHE A 85 -0.82 16.79 -12.02
C PHE A 85 -1.43 17.48 -10.80
N PHE A 86 -1.55 16.78 -9.67
CA PHE A 86 -2.05 17.39 -8.45
C PHE A 86 -1.10 18.44 -7.90
N LEU A 87 0.21 18.13 -7.88
CA LEU A 87 1.23 19.09 -7.47
C LEU A 87 1.18 20.37 -8.32
N GLU A 88 0.75 20.30 -9.58
CA GLU A 88 0.59 21.46 -10.47
C GLU A 88 -0.58 22.40 -10.16
N LYS A 89 -1.65 21.89 -9.55
CA LYS A 89 -2.89 22.66 -9.34
C LYS A 89 -2.69 23.96 -8.56
N PRO A 90 -1.86 24.03 -7.50
CA PRO A 90 -1.59 25.26 -6.76
C PRO A 90 -0.89 26.36 -7.58
N TYR A 91 -0.23 26.03 -8.70
CA TYR A 91 0.51 27.05 -9.48
C TYR A 91 -0.37 27.83 -10.46
N GLY A 92 -1.62 27.42 -10.68
CA GLY A 92 -2.41 27.98 -11.78
C GLY A 92 -3.88 27.66 -11.70
N ARG A 93 -4.66 28.55 -11.08
CA ARG A 93 -6.12 28.59 -11.29
C ARG A 93 -6.56 29.56 -12.39
N LYS A 94 -5.70 30.46 -12.85
CA LYS A 94 -5.91 31.34 -14.01
C LYS A 94 -4.56 31.66 -14.64
N ALA A 95 -4.52 31.71 -15.96
CA ALA A 95 -3.31 31.83 -16.77
C ALA A 95 -2.55 33.16 -16.60
N GLU A 96 -1.86 33.36 -15.49
CA GLU A 96 -0.92 34.51 -15.34
C GLU A 96 0.51 34.13 -15.75
N HIS A 97 0.95 32.89 -15.46
CA HIS A 97 2.26 32.37 -15.86
C HIS A 97 2.14 30.93 -16.40
N SER A 98 2.88 30.61 -17.46
CA SER A 98 2.89 29.24 -18.00
C SER A 98 3.74 28.31 -17.10
N VAL A 99 3.37 27.03 -17.01
CA VAL A 99 4.16 26.01 -16.29
C VAL A 99 5.62 26.00 -16.73
N HIS A 100 5.88 26.31 -18.01
CA HIS A 100 7.22 26.40 -18.56
C HIS A 100 8.01 27.60 -18.00
N GLN A 101 7.37 28.75 -17.77
CA GLN A 101 8.02 29.93 -17.17
C GLN A 101 8.41 29.68 -15.71
N LEU A 102 7.52 29.06 -14.94
CA LEU A 102 7.81 28.71 -13.54
C LEU A 102 8.94 27.69 -13.45
N LYS A 103 8.92 26.67 -14.31
CA LYS A 103 10.00 25.68 -14.40
C LYS A 103 11.33 26.32 -14.77
N GLY A 104 11.35 27.19 -15.78
CA GLY A 104 12.56 27.90 -16.19
C GLY A 104 13.15 28.77 -15.07
N SER A 105 12.29 29.48 -14.33
CA SER A 105 12.73 30.32 -13.20
C SER A 105 13.33 29.49 -12.06
N LEU A 106 12.72 28.34 -11.74
CA LEU A 106 13.29 27.41 -10.76
C LEU A 106 14.61 26.81 -11.25
N GLU A 107 14.69 26.40 -12.52
CA GLU A 107 15.93 25.88 -13.10
C GLU A 107 17.07 26.90 -13.05
N GLU A 108 16.78 28.19 -13.25
CA GLU A 108 17.77 29.27 -13.09
C GLU A 108 18.27 29.41 -11.65
N LEU A 109 17.38 29.32 -10.65
CA LEU A 109 17.78 29.30 -9.24
C LEU A 109 18.70 28.12 -8.92
N VAL A 110 18.40 26.94 -9.49
CA VAL A 110 19.16 25.71 -9.20
C VAL A 110 20.47 25.63 -9.98
N LYS A 111 20.59 26.31 -11.13
CA LYS A 111 21.84 26.35 -11.93
C LYS A 111 23.03 26.89 -11.13
N ASN A 112 22.80 27.76 -10.15
CA ASN A 112 23.86 28.21 -9.24
C ASN A 112 24.10 27.17 -8.14
N SER A 113 24.86 26.12 -8.47
CA SER A 113 25.15 24.99 -7.59
C SER A 113 25.86 25.36 -6.29
N ASP A 114 26.46 26.55 -6.21
CA ASP A 114 27.13 27.03 -5.01
C ASP A 114 26.20 27.75 -4.03
N SER A 115 25.00 28.15 -4.48
CA SER A 115 23.99 28.74 -3.62
C SER A 115 23.49 27.77 -2.55
N VAL A 116 23.17 28.32 -1.36
CA VAL A 116 22.61 27.55 -0.24
C VAL A 116 21.32 26.86 -0.68
N PHE A 117 20.44 27.59 -1.37
CA PHE A 117 19.17 27.06 -1.89
C PHE A 117 19.36 25.83 -2.80
N ALA A 118 20.27 25.90 -3.79
CA ALA A 118 20.51 24.78 -4.69
C ALA A 118 21.11 23.56 -3.95
N LYS A 119 21.99 23.80 -2.97
CA LYS A 119 22.57 22.75 -2.13
C LYS A 119 21.51 22.07 -1.27
N ASP A 120 20.63 22.84 -0.65
CA ASP A 120 19.55 22.32 0.19
C ASP A 120 18.55 21.52 -0.65
N LEU A 121 18.11 22.05 -1.79
CA LEU A 121 17.20 21.35 -2.70
C LEU A 121 17.80 20.04 -3.22
N ASN A 122 19.07 20.05 -3.62
CA ASN A 122 19.76 18.83 -4.02
C ASN A 122 19.95 17.86 -2.84
N GLY A 123 20.18 18.37 -1.63
CA GLY A 123 20.18 17.59 -0.40
C GLY A 123 18.86 16.86 -0.16
N ILE A 124 17.73 17.53 -0.40
CA ILE A 124 16.39 16.91 -0.33
C ILE A 124 16.22 15.82 -1.40
N VAL A 125 16.67 16.05 -2.64
CA VAL A 125 16.65 15.00 -3.70
C VAL A 125 17.48 13.78 -3.29
N ILE A 126 18.65 14.00 -2.68
CA ILE A 126 19.49 12.93 -2.15
C ILE A 126 18.78 12.20 -1.00
N LEU A 127 18.11 12.92 -0.09
CA LEU A 127 17.34 12.33 1.00
C LEU A 127 16.22 11.40 0.47
N CYS A 128 15.49 11.80 -0.57
CA CYS A 128 14.52 10.92 -1.24
C CYS A 128 15.17 9.61 -1.73
N CYS A 129 16.39 9.71 -2.26
CA CYS A 129 17.16 8.54 -2.69
C CYS A 129 17.61 7.65 -1.52
N THR A 130 17.95 8.23 -0.36
CA THR A 130 18.45 7.46 0.79
C THR A 130 17.35 6.69 1.51
N ILE A 131 16.06 6.98 1.31
CA ILE A 131 14.92 6.18 1.81
C ILE A 131 15.08 4.70 1.44
N TRP A 132 15.71 4.42 0.30
CA TRP A 132 16.00 3.07 -0.17
C TRP A 132 17.07 2.33 0.61
N SER A 133 17.87 3.04 1.41
CA SER A 133 19.04 2.47 2.08
C SER A 133 18.64 1.39 3.07
N GLY A 134 17.56 1.62 3.84
CA GLY A 134 16.99 0.63 4.75
C GLY A 134 16.56 -0.64 4.01
N LEU A 135 15.70 -0.48 3.01
CA LEU A 135 15.24 -1.59 2.16
C LEU A 135 16.38 -2.37 1.49
N ILE A 136 17.38 -1.69 0.92
CA ILE A 136 18.53 -2.33 0.28
C ILE A 136 19.36 -3.10 1.32
N ARG A 137 19.58 -2.51 2.51
CA ARG A 137 20.30 -3.16 3.60
C ARG A 137 19.58 -4.42 4.03
N ASP A 138 18.31 -4.33 4.38
CA ASP A 138 17.51 -5.44 4.92
C ASP A 138 17.40 -6.58 3.90
N TYR A 139 17.26 -6.24 2.63
CA TYR A 139 17.29 -7.24 1.57
C TYR A 139 18.66 -7.94 1.40
N ILE A 140 19.76 -7.17 1.44
CA ILE A 140 21.10 -7.73 1.18
C ILE A 140 21.68 -8.44 2.40
N VAL A 141 21.55 -7.82 3.58
CA VAL A 141 22.14 -8.25 4.85
C VAL A 141 21.22 -9.25 5.53
N GLU A 142 19.97 -8.87 5.77
CA GLU A 142 19.00 -9.67 6.54
C GLU A 142 18.24 -10.68 5.68
N LYS A 143 18.37 -10.59 4.35
CA LYS A 143 17.63 -11.43 3.38
C LYS A 143 16.11 -11.28 3.49
N LYS A 144 15.62 -10.15 4.03
CA LYS A 144 14.20 -9.87 4.08
C LYS A 144 13.65 -9.75 2.65
N THR A 145 12.59 -10.49 2.37
CA THR A 145 11.88 -10.49 1.07
C THR A 145 10.47 -9.94 1.22
N TYR A 146 10.25 -9.00 2.12
CA TYR A 146 9.00 -8.27 2.28
C TYR A 146 9.28 -6.95 3.02
N ILE A 147 8.31 -6.04 2.99
CA ILE A 147 8.33 -4.80 3.77
C ILE A 147 7.52 -5.09 5.04
N ASP A 148 8.19 -5.03 6.19
CA ASP A 148 7.56 -5.15 7.50
C ASP A 148 7.10 -3.77 8.00
N SER A 149 6.46 -3.75 9.17
CA SER A 149 5.96 -2.52 9.79
C SER A 149 7.08 -1.51 10.07
N GLU A 150 8.22 -1.97 10.59
CA GLU A 150 9.37 -1.10 10.91
C GLU A 150 9.87 -0.35 9.65
N LEU A 151 10.02 -1.07 8.53
CA LEU A 151 10.45 -0.45 7.28
C LEU A 151 9.36 0.45 6.68
N THR A 152 8.08 0.07 6.80
CA THR A 152 6.96 0.94 6.41
C THR A 152 6.99 2.26 7.17
N ASP A 153 7.10 2.21 8.50
CA ASP A 153 7.15 3.39 9.37
C ASP A 153 8.33 4.29 9.00
N TYR A 154 9.51 3.69 8.80
CA TYR A 154 10.70 4.42 8.34
C TYR A 154 10.46 5.13 7.01
N ILE A 155 9.88 4.45 6.01
CA ILE A 155 9.62 5.06 4.68
C ILE A 155 8.65 6.23 4.80
N VAL A 156 7.59 6.08 5.61
CA VAL A 156 6.59 7.12 5.84
C VAL A 156 7.20 8.31 6.57
N GLU A 157 8.00 8.07 7.62
CA GLU A 157 8.69 9.09 8.39
C GLU A 157 9.66 9.88 7.51
N GLN A 158 10.53 9.21 6.77
CA GLN A 158 11.49 9.90 5.90
C GLN A 158 10.80 10.69 4.78
N SER A 159 9.72 10.16 4.21
CA SER A 159 8.90 10.88 3.23
C SER A 159 8.25 12.13 3.85
N THR A 160 7.92 12.08 5.15
CA THR A 160 7.39 13.24 5.90
C THR A 160 8.48 14.28 6.12
N ASN A 161 9.68 13.86 6.49
CA ASN A 161 10.83 14.76 6.66
C ASN A 161 11.16 15.50 5.35
N VAL A 162 11.10 14.81 4.20
CA VAL A 162 11.21 15.45 2.88
C VAL A 162 10.18 16.57 2.71
N CYS A 163 8.92 16.34 3.10
CA CYS A 163 7.88 17.36 3.03
C CYS A 163 8.22 18.56 3.93
N ASN A 164 8.67 18.31 5.16
CA ASN A 164 9.03 19.38 6.10
C ASN A 164 10.16 20.26 5.56
N PHE A 165 11.24 19.66 5.03
CA PHE A 165 12.32 20.44 4.43
C PHE A 165 11.88 21.24 3.20
N LEU A 166 10.93 20.71 2.42
CA LEU A 166 10.34 21.44 1.29
C LEU A 166 9.49 22.63 1.73
N ILE A 167 8.79 22.53 2.86
CA ILE A 167 8.03 23.64 3.45
C ILE A 167 9.00 24.76 3.81
N ASP A 168 10.05 24.44 4.58
CA ASP A 168 11.05 25.42 4.99
C ASP A 168 11.64 26.13 3.77
N LEU A 169 12.04 25.36 2.76
CA LEU A 169 12.61 25.88 1.53
C LEU A 169 11.62 26.73 0.72
N SER A 170 10.33 26.37 0.71
CA SER A 170 9.28 27.12 0.00
C SER A 170 9.05 28.53 0.57
N THR A 171 9.37 28.73 1.86
CA THR A 171 9.25 30.01 2.55
C THR A 171 10.55 30.82 2.57
N SER A 172 11.63 30.30 1.97
CA SER A 172 12.91 30.99 1.94
C SER A 172 12.89 32.24 1.05
N GLU A 173 13.66 33.27 1.43
CA GLU A 173 13.84 34.51 0.65
C GLU A 173 14.40 34.24 -0.76
N ALA A 174 15.09 33.12 -0.96
CA ALA A 174 15.58 32.70 -2.27
C ALA A 174 14.46 32.46 -3.30
N MET A 175 13.24 32.19 -2.84
CA MET A 175 12.05 32.05 -3.69
C MET A 175 11.44 33.41 -4.10
N ASP A 176 11.90 34.53 -3.55
CA ASP A 176 11.37 35.88 -3.83
C ASP A 176 12.00 36.52 -5.09
N VAL A 177 12.14 35.73 -6.16
CA VAL A 177 12.70 36.18 -7.45
C VAL A 177 11.72 36.00 -8.60
N GLY A 178 11.79 36.92 -9.57
CA GLY A 178 11.05 36.83 -10.83
C GLY A 178 9.56 36.58 -10.65
N VAL A 179 9.06 35.52 -11.32
CA VAL A 179 7.67 35.04 -11.24
C VAL A 179 7.43 34.06 -10.09
N LEU A 180 8.48 33.61 -9.38
CA LEU A 180 8.31 32.69 -8.25
C LEU A 180 7.76 33.41 -7.02
N LYS A 181 8.10 34.69 -6.86
CA LYS A 181 7.61 35.52 -5.76
C LYS A 181 6.08 35.69 -5.76
N THR A 182 5.44 35.55 -6.92
CA THR A 182 3.98 35.72 -7.08
C THR A 182 3.20 34.47 -6.70
N LEU A 183 3.87 33.33 -6.53
CA LEU A 183 3.25 32.10 -6.04
C LEU A 183 2.96 32.19 -4.55
N SER A 184 1.80 31.66 -4.14
CA SER A 184 1.50 31.40 -2.73
C SER A 184 2.48 30.39 -2.14
N PRO A 185 2.61 30.29 -0.80
CA PRO A 185 3.44 29.27 -0.15
C PRO A 185 3.14 27.85 -0.65
N GLU A 186 1.86 27.51 -0.86
CA GLU A 186 1.43 26.22 -1.40
C GLU A 186 1.85 26.05 -2.86
N GLY A 187 1.79 27.13 -3.64
CA GLY A 187 2.31 27.17 -5.01
C GLY A 187 3.81 26.92 -5.08
N ARG A 188 4.58 27.57 -4.20
CA ARG A 188 6.03 27.38 -4.07
C ARG A 188 6.37 25.96 -3.62
N TYR A 189 5.72 25.47 -2.56
CA TYR A 189 5.88 24.11 -2.05
C TYR A 189 5.60 23.09 -3.16
N GLY A 190 4.45 23.20 -3.82
CA GLY A 190 4.11 22.23 -4.84
C GLY A 190 5.18 22.22 -5.92
N LEU A 191 5.68 23.40 -6.36
CA LEU A 191 6.64 23.52 -7.46
C LEU A 191 7.94 22.81 -7.12
N LEU A 192 8.41 23.01 -5.89
CA LEU A 192 9.58 22.32 -5.35
C LEU A 192 9.34 20.81 -5.20
N ALA A 193 8.18 20.40 -4.67
CA ALA A 193 7.82 18.99 -4.52
C ALA A 193 7.78 18.26 -5.87
N LYS A 194 7.24 18.90 -6.91
CA LYS A 194 7.24 18.38 -8.27
C LYS A 194 8.65 18.25 -8.82
N TYR A 195 9.47 19.28 -8.65
CA TYR A 195 10.87 19.26 -9.08
C TYR A 195 11.64 18.14 -8.38
N VAL A 196 11.53 18.03 -7.05
CA VAL A 196 12.17 16.97 -6.26
C VAL A 196 11.73 15.60 -6.74
N LEU A 197 10.43 15.38 -6.97
CA LEU A 197 9.93 14.11 -7.48
C LEU A 197 10.52 13.77 -8.86
N GLN A 198 10.63 14.75 -9.77
CA GLN A 198 11.23 14.56 -11.09
C GLN A 198 12.72 14.22 -11.02
N GLU A 199 13.50 14.99 -10.24
CA GLU A 199 14.94 14.77 -10.09
C GLU A 199 15.25 13.46 -9.37
N TYR A 200 14.48 13.14 -8.32
CA TYR A 200 14.53 11.83 -7.67
C TYR A 200 14.32 10.70 -8.69
N MET A 201 13.30 10.79 -9.54
CA MET A 201 13.02 9.76 -10.56
C MET A 201 14.13 9.63 -11.61
N GLN A 202 14.93 10.68 -11.83
CA GLN A 202 16.11 10.61 -12.70
C GLN A 202 17.31 9.96 -11.99
N CYS A 203 17.55 10.28 -10.72
CA CYS A 203 18.78 9.88 -10.02
C CYS A 203 18.66 8.57 -9.21
N PHE A 204 17.47 8.12 -8.81
CA PHE A 204 17.29 6.96 -7.92
C PHE A 204 17.96 5.69 -8.46
N ARG A 205 17.88 5.43 -9.78
CA ARG A 205 18.46 4.22 -10.39
C ARG A 205 19.96 4.13 -10.14
N THR A 206 20.64 5.27 -10.24
CA THR A 206 22.07 5.38 -9.97
C THR A 206 22.36 5.20 -8.49
N HIS A 207 21.56 5.82 -7.62
CA HIS A 207 21.71 5.70 -6.17
C HIS A 207 21.51 4.25 -5.69
N VAL A 208 20.38 3.62 -6.05
CA VAL A 208 20.07 2.21 -5.73
C VAL A 208 21.18 1.28 -6.20
N LYS A 209 21.72 1.50 -7.41
CA LYS A 209 22.85 0.72 -7.93
C LYS A 209 24.10 0.88 -7.07
N LYS A 210 24.49 2.11 -6.72
CA LYS A 210 25.67 2.40 -5.88
C LYS A 210 25.53 1.78 -4.48
N HIS A 211 24.40 1.99 -3.81
CA HIS A 211 24.13 1.44 -2.48
C HIS A 211 24.07 -0.09 -2.47
N THR A 212 23.48 -0.70 -3.50
CA THR A 212 23.50 -2.17 -3.66
C THR A 212 24.93 -2.70 -3.74
N ILE A 213 25.81 -2.03 -4.49
CA ILE A 213 27.22 -2.42 -4.62
C ILE A 213 27.94 -2.26 -3.27
N PHE A 214 27.69 -1.15 -2.57
CA PHE A 214 28.26 -0.88 -1.25
C PHE A 214 27.93 -2.01 -0.25
N TRP A 215 26.64 -2.30 -0.04
CA TRP A 215 26.22 -3.33 0.92
C TRP A 215 26.71 -4.73 0.56
N LYS A 216 26.83 -5.06 -0.74
CA LYS A 216 27.45 -6.32 -1.18
C LYS A 216 28.92 -6.42 -0.77
N LYS A 217 29.70 -5.34 -0.99
CA LYS A 217 31.11 -5.30 -0.61
C LYS A 217 31.24 -5.41 0.91
N GLU A 218 30.39 -4.71 1.64
CA GLU A 218 30.42 -4.71 3.10
C GLU A 218 30.08 -6.07 3.69
N THR A 219 29.03 -6.73 3.18
CA THR A 219 28.68 -8.10 3.56
C THR A 219 29.82 -9.08 3.29
N ALA A 220 30.49 -8.95 2.13
CA ALA A 220 31.64 -9.78 1.79
C ALA A 220 32.86 -9.51 2.69
N ARG A 221 33.08 -8.24 3.07
CA ARG A 221 34.14 -7.83 4.00
C ARG A 221 33.92 -8.46 5.38
N VAL A 222 32.70 -8.36 5.91
CA VAL A 222 32.32 -8.96 7.20
C VAL A 222 32.48 -10.48 7.17
N ALA A 223 31.97 -11.17 6.14
CA ALA A 223 32.10 -12.62 6.00
C ALA A 223 33.57 -13.08 5.93
N LYS A 224 34.45 -12.30 5.26
CA LYS A 224 35.89 -12.58 5.22
C LYS A 224 36.54 -12.38 6.58
N ALA A 225 36.14 -11.36 7.33
CA ALA A 225 36.67 -11.04 8.65
C ALA A 225 36.23 -12.06 9.71
N SER A 226 35.02 -12.61 9.61
CA SER A 226 34.48 -13.55 10.59
C SER A 226 34.96 -14.99 10.43
N LYS A 227 35.80 -15.33 9.43
CA LYS A 227 36.23 -16.71 9.07
C LYS A 227 35.09 -17.73 8.89
N VAL A 228 33.84 -17.27 8.89
CA VAL A 228 32.63 -18.10 8.85
C VAL A 228 32.00 -17.89 7.47
N ILE A 229 32.06 -18.95 6.65
CA ILE A 229 31.38 -19.14 5.36
C ILE A 229 32.10 -18.52 4.15
N GLN A 230 33.21 -19.16 3.75
CA GLN A 230 33.51 -19.32 2.31
C GLN A 230 32.42 -20.22 1.72
N GLY A 231 31.45 -19.66 0.99
CA GLY A 231 30.56 -20.52 0.20
C GLY A 231 29.30 -19.90 -0.39
N ARG A 232 28.69 -18.88 0.22
CA ARG A 232 27.44 -18.33 -0.31
C ARG A 232 27.71 -17.10 -1.18
N LYS A 233 27.77 -17.30 -2.51
CA LYS A 233 27.58 -16.22 -3.48
C LYS A 233 26.28 -15.50 -3.13
N VAL A 234 26.37 -14.24 -2.70
CA VAL A 234 25.19 -13.37 -2.52
C VAL A 234 24.64 -13.04 -3.90
N VAL A 235 23.80 -13.93 -4.43
CA VAL A 235 23.00 -13.66 -5.61
C VAL A 235 21.83 -12.80 -5.14
N VAL A 236 21.86 -11.52 -5.48
CA VAL A 236 20.67 -10.67 -5.37
C VAL A 236 19.67 -11.20 -6.39
N ASP A 237 18.57 -11.76 -5.90
CA ASP A 237 17.52 -12.27 -6.75
C ASP A 237 16.99 -11.14 -7.65
N LYS A 238 16.66 -11.49 -8.90
CA LYS A 238 16.01 -10.58 -9.85
C LYS A 238 14.70 -10.02 -9.27
N GLY A 239 14.11 -10.69 -8.26
CA GLY A 239 12.96 -10.24 -7.49
C GLY A 239 13.12 -8.87 -6.81
N PHE A 240 14.32 -8.52 -6.31
CA PHE A 240 14.55 -7.23 -5.64
C PHE A 240 14.24 -6.04 -6.56
N ARG A 241 14.68 -6.12 -7.82
CA ARG A 241 14.50 -5.05 -8.82
C ARG A 241 13.08 -4.94 -9.36
N LYS A 242 12.24 -5.97 -9.18
CA LYS A 242 10.91 -6.04 -9.79
C LYS A 242 9.77 -5.70 -8.83
N LYS A 243 9.93 -5.93 -7.52
CA LYS A 243 8.82 -5.85 -6.55
C LYS A 243 8.85 -4.63 -5.64
N TYR A 244 9.98 -4.36 -4.97
CA TYR A 244 10.07 -3.29 -3.96
C TYR A 244 10.19 -1.86 -4.48
N PRO A 245 10.65 -1.60 -5.73
CA PRO A 245 10.80 -0.24 -6.17
C PRO A 245 9.56 0.64 -6.08
N LYS A 246 8.43 0.02 -6.38
CA LYS A 246 7.13 0.66 -6.53
C LYS A 246 6.65 1.28 -5.23
N TYR A 247 6.95 0.65 -4.10
CA TYR A 247 6.44 1.05 -2.80
C TYR A 247 6.96 2.44 -2.41
N ILE A 248 8.28 2.63 -2.40
CA ILE A 248 8.89 3.90 -2.01
C ILE A 248 8.47 5.03 -2.97
N HIS A 249 8.44 4.78 -4.28
CA HIS A 249 8.00 5.78 -5.26
C HIS A 249 6.58 6.30 -4.95
N VAL A 250 5.65 5.38 -4.71
CA VAL A 250 4.23 5.71 -4.50
C VAL A 250 4.00 6.34 -3.13
N VAL A 251 4.64 5.85 -2.06
CA VAL A 251 4.55 6.45 -0.72
C VAL A 251 5.10 7.89 -0.74
N LEU A 252 6.30 8.08 -1.29
CA LEU A 252 6.93 9.41 -1.38
C LEU A 252 6.04 10.39 -2.17
N ALA A 253 5.58 10.00 -3.36
CA ALA A 253 4.73 10.84 -4.18
C ALA A 253 3.41 11.20 -3.48
N HIS A 254 2.77 10.22 -2.82
CA HIS A 254 1.54 10.48 -2.08
C HIS A 254 1.78 11.44 -0.91
N ARG A 255 2.86 11.26 -0.14
CA ARG A 255 3.19 12.16 0.99
C ARG A 255 3.40 13.60 0.54
N LEU A 256 4.15 13.80 -0.56
CA LEU A 256 4.36 15.12 -1.15
C LEU A 256 3.04 15.82 -1.48
N VAL A 257 2.08 15.07 -2.04
CA VAL A 257 0.75 15.57 -2.39
C VAL A 257 -0.12 15.80 -1.15
N GLN A 258 -0.09 14.91 -0.17
CA GLN A 258 -0.89 15.02 1.04
C GLN A 258 -0.63 16.31 1.83
N HIS A 259 0.53 16.94 1.68
CA HIS A 259 0.80 18.20 2.35
C HIS A 259 -0.08 19.36 1.83
N LEU A 260 -0.55 19.30 0.58
CA LEU A 260 -1.40 20.32 -0.06
C LEU A 260 -2.91 20.13 0.26
N LYS A 261 -3.25 19.51 1.39
CA LYS A 261 -4.57 18.88 1.67
C LYS A 261 -5.76 19.83 1.87
N ASP A 262 -5.59 21.14 1.78
CA ASP A 262 -6.70 22.11 1.94
C ASP A 262 -7.65 22.18 0.73
N SER A 263 -7.63 21.17 -0.16
CA SER A 263 -8.44 21.14 -1.38
C SER A 263 -9.19 19.80 -1.52
N PRO A 264 -10.49 19.79 -1.87
CA PRO A 264 -11.34 18.59 -1.94
C PRO A 264 -11.02 17.62 -3.09
N GLN A 265 -9.82 17.68 -3.69
CA GLN A 265 -9.43 16.87 -4.86
C GLN A 265 -8.06 16.18 -4.73
N VAL A 266 -7.63 15.86 -3.51
CA VAL A 266 -6.40 15.07 -3.30
C VAL A 266 -6.56 13.70 -3.98
N PRO A 267 -5.53 13.17 -4.68
CA PRO A 267 -5.54 11.81 -5.18
C PRO A 267 -5.88 10.84 -4.06
N SER A 268 -6.64 9.79 -4.37
CA SER A 268 -6.97 8.77 -3.39
C SER A 268 -5.70 8.16 -2.78
N SER A 269 -5.83 7.58 -1.59
CA SER A 269 -4.72 6.82 -1.03
C SER A 269 -4.24 5.75 -2.02
N PRO A 270 -2.96 5.36 -1.99
CA PRO A 270 -2.44 4.29 -2.85
C PRO A 270 -3.27 3.00 -2.74
N THR A 271 -3.66 2.63 -1.52
CA THR A 271 -4.54 1.49 -1.26
C THR A 271 -5.90 1.67 -1.95
N ASP A 272 -6.57 2.81 -1.79
CA ASP A 272 -7.86 3.08 -2.45
C ASP A 272 -7.75 3.05 -3.98
N PHE A 273 -6.67 3.64 -4.51
CA PHE A 273 -6.41 3.70 -5.94
C PHE A 273 -6.32 2.29 -6.53
N ILE A 274 -5.51 1.41 -5.93
CA ILE A 274 -5.27 0.10 -6.52
C ILE A 274 -6.50 -0.80 -6.45
N PHE A 275 -7.28 -0.76 -5.36
CA PHE A 275 -8.52 -1.54 -5.28
C PHE A 275 -9.54 -1.11 -6.34
N LYS A 276 -9.64 0.19 -6.63
CA LYS A 276 -10.47 0.71 -7.72
C LYS A 276 -9.97 0.25 -9.10
N GLU A 277 -8.67 0.32 -9.34
CA GLU A 277 -8.08 -0.11 -10.62
C GLU A 277 -8.26 -1.61 -10.87
N ILE A 278 -7.99 -2.46 -9.89
CA ILE A 278 -8.06 -3.94 -10.06
C ILE A 278 -9.49 -4.45 -10.15
N SER A 279 -10.44 -3.80 -9.47
CA SER A 279 -11.86 -4.16 -9.57
C SER A 279 -12.46 -3.77 -10.93
N LYS A 280 -11.75 -2.96 -11.73
CA LYS A 280 -12.22 -2.32 -12.98
C LYS A 280 -13.52 -1.54 -12.79
N ASN A 281 -13.83 -1.20 -11.54
CA ASN A 281 -15.08 -0.62 -11.16
C ASN A 281 -14.84 0.80 -10.68
N LYS A 282 -15.12 1.74 -11.57
CA LYS A 282 -14.89 3.16 -11.31
C LYS A 282 -15.90 3.77 -10.34
N PHE A 283 -17.02 3.09 -10.08
CA PHE A 283 -18.15 3.62 -9.29
C PHE A 283 -18.21 3.06 -7.87
N ALA A 284 -17.62 1.88 -7.61
CA ALA A 284 -17.56 1.38 -6.24
C ALA A 284 -16.75 2.30 -5.34
N LYS A 285 -17.25 2.46 -4.11
CA LYS A 285 -16.45 3.04 -3.04
C LYS A 285 -15.31 2.09 -2.74
N SER A 286 -14.10 2.62 -2.59
CA SER A 286 -12.91 1.82 -2.29
C SER A 286 -13.05 1.06 -0.97
N ARG A 287 -13.77 1.63 0.01
CA ARG A 287 -14.12 0.95 1.27
C ARG A 287 -14.88 -0.35 1.03
N ASP A 288 -15.90 -0.31 0.16
CA ASP A 288 -16.72 -1.49 -0.16
C ASP A 288 -15.86 -2.54 -0.86
N LEU A 289 -15.02 -2.14 -1.83
CA LEU A 289 -14.09 -3.05 -2.51
C LEU A 289 -13.10 -3.70 -1.53
N ARG A 290 -12.51 -2.92 -0.63
CA ARG A 290 -11.64 -3.44 0.42
C ARG A 290 -12.35 -4.51 1.25
N ALA A 291 -13.58 -4.20 1.70
CA ALA A 291 -14.43 -5.12 2.45
C ALA A 291 -14.64 -6.45 1.75
N GLN A 292 -14.96 -6.42 0.44
CA GLN A 292 -15.13 -7.67 -0.31
C GLN A 292 -13.84 -8.50 -0.39
N TYR A 293 -12.67 -7.88 -0.57
CA TYR A 293 -11.40 -8.61 -0.56
C TYR A 293 -11.09 -9.22 0.81
N ARG A 294 -11.46 -8.55 1.91
CA ARG A 294 -11.37 -9.14 3.25
C ARG A 294 -12.32 -10.31 3.41
N TRP A 295 -13.57 -10.17 2.97
CA TRP A 295 -14.54 -11.26 3.03
C TRP A 295 -14.09 -12.50 2.24
N LEU A 296 -13.49 -12.33 1.05
CA LEU A 296 -12.89 -13.45 0.30
C LEU A 296 -11.86 -14.20 1.14
N PHE A 297 -10.98 -13.47 1.84
CA PHE A 297 -10.01 -14.07 2.75
C PHE A 297 -10.68 -14.79 3.92
N ILE A 298 -11.66 -14.17 4.56
CA ILE A 298 -12.38 -14.76 5.71
C ILE A 298 -13.09 -16.05 5.29
N LYS A 299 -13.71 -16.09 4.10
CA LYS A 299 -14.38 -17.28 3.58
C LYS A 299 -13.39 -18.42 3.29
N ALA A 300 -12.23 -18.10 2.70
CA ALA A 300 -11.16 -19.07 2.47
C ALA A 300 -10.57 -19.60 3.79
N TRP A 301 -10.38 -18.72 4.78
CA TRP A 301 -9.96 -19.09 6.13
C TRP A 301 -10.98 -20.01 6.81
N LEU A 302 -12.26 -19.63 6.78
CA LEU A 302 -13.35 -20.39 7.37
C LEU A 302 -13.48 -21.78 6.76
N TYR A 303 -13.37 -21.89 5.43
CA TYR A 303 -13.36 -23.18 4.76
C TYR A 303 -12.25 -24.08 5.31
N SER A 304 -11.04 -23.54 5.48
CA SER A 304 -9.92 -24.30 6.05
C SER A 304 -10.15 -24.72 7.50
N TYR A 305 -10.69 -23.81 8.31
CA TYR A 305 -10.98 -24.00 9.72
C TYR A 305 -12.07 -25.06 9.96
N LEU A 306 -13.19 -24.97 9.25
CA LEU A 306 -14.35 -25.86 9.40
C LEU A 306 -14.10 -27.31 8.94
N ARG A 307 -12.99 -27.57 8.22
CA ARG A 307 -12.54 -28.95 7.95
C ARG A 307 -12.01 -29.66 9.19
N LYS A 308 -11.61 -28.90 10.21
CA LYS A 308 -11.08 -29.42 11.49
C LYS A 308 -12.09 -29.31 12.62
N TYR A 309 -13.09 -28.44 12.50
CA TYR A 309 -14.05 -28.11 13.55
C TYR A 309 -15.49 -28.17 13.06
N ASN A 310 -16.35 -28.87 13.81
CA ASN A 310 -17.79 -28.90 13.55
C ASN A 310 -18.48 -27.84 14.40
N LEU A 311 -18.77 -26.70 13.79
CA LEU A 311 -19.41 -25.55 14.44
C LEU A 311 -20.70 -25.18 13.72
N THR A 312 -21.70 -24.75 14.47
CA THR A 312 -22.90 -24.09 13.95
C THR A 312 -22.56 -22.68 13.48
N LEU A 313 -23.43 -22.08 12.65
CA LEU A 313 -23.25 -20.71 12.17
C LEU A 313 -23.10 -19.71 13.32
N SER A 314 -23.84 -19.89 14.42
CA SER A 314 -23.75 -18.98 15.57
C SER A 314 -22.42 -19.13 16.32
N GLU A 315 -21.92 -20.36 16.51
CA GLU A 315 -20.60 -20.58 17.13
C GLU A 315 -19.47 -20.01 16.28
N VAL A 316 -19.57 -20.11 14.94
CA VAL A 316 -18.61 -19.49 14.02
C VAL A 316 -18.64 -17.96 14.14
N ALA A 317 -19.84 -17.36 14.11
CA ALA A 317 -19.99 -15.92 14.22
C ALA A 317 -19.47 -15.41 15.57
N GLU A 318 -19.73 -16.15 16.65
CA GLU A 318 -19.21 -15.83 17.98
C GLU A 318 -17.69 -15.88 17.98
N GLN A 319 -17.08 -16.95 17.48
CA GLN A 319 -15.63 -17.09 17.46
C GLN A 319 -14.94 -15.96 16.68
N ILE A 320 -15.45 -15.59 15.50
CA ILE A 320 -14.85 -14.51 14.70
C ILE A 320 -15.06 -13.15 15.37
N SER A 321 -16.22 -12.89 15.99
CA SER A 321 -16.57 -11.56 16.54
C SER A 321 -15.58 -11.02 17.58
N TRP A 322 -14.86 -11.90 18.25
CA TRP A 322 -13.87 -11.57 19.28
C TRP A 322 -12.50 -11.16 18.73
N ASP A 323 -12.21 -11.48 17.47
CA ASP A 323 -10.88 -11.33 16.89
C ASP A 323 -10.81 -10.10 15.99
N ASP A 324 -10.07 -9.09 16.45
CA ASP A 324 -9.91 -7.82 15.75
C ASP A 324 -9.27 -7.96 14.37
N ASP A 325 -8.47 -9.01 14.15
CA ASP A 325 -7.83 -9.20 12.85
C ASP A 325 -8.89 -9.34 11.76
N PHE A 326 -10.05 -9.94 12.04
CA PHE A 326 -11.14 -10.13 11.08
C PHE A 326 -11.87 -8.85 10.65
N PHE A 327 -11.71 -7.74 11.38
CA PHE A 327 -12.51 -6.53 11.16
C PHE A 327 -11.67 -5.28 10.87
N TYR A 328 -12.30 -4.27 10.26
CA TYR A 328 -11.71 -2.97 10.06
C TYR A 328 -11.72 -2.15 11.35
N MET A 329 -10.56 -1.69 11.80
CA MET A 329 -10.49 -0.74 12.93
C MET A 329 -11.25 0.56 12.61
N SER A 330 -11.33 0.98 11.34
CA SER A 330 -12.09 2.16 10.91
C SER A 330 -13.62 2.08 11.01
N ASP A 331 -14.19 0.90 11.24
CA ASP A 331 -15.65 0.71 11.34
C ASP A 331 -16.14 0.85 12.79
N MET A 332 -15.23 0.71 13.78
CA MET A 332 -15.54 0.93 15.20
C MET A 332 -15.92 2.38 15.56
N PRO A 333 -15.29 3.44 15.00
CA PRO A 333 -15.64 4.81 15.31
C PRO A 333 -17.06 5.19 14.89
N ASN A 334 -17.67 4.50 13.90
CA ASN A 334 -19.03 4.81 13.45
C ASN A 334 -20.12 4.17 14.33
N LEU A 335 -19.76 3.22 15.20
CA LEU A 335 -20.64 2.71 16.27
C LEU A 335 -20.66 3.66 17.47
N ALA A 336 -19.71 4.60 17.52
CA ALA A 336 -19.64 5.66 18.50
C ALA A 336 -20.13 6.96 17.85
N ASP A 337 -21.35 7.40 18.14
CA ASP A 337 -21.55 8.84 18.25
C ASP A 337 -20.45 9.35 19.19
N PHE A 338 -19.63 10.30 18.72
CA PHE A 338 -18.31 10.70 19.26
C PHE A 338 -18.26 11.11 20.75
N GLU A 339 -19.33 10.91 21.52
CA GLU A 339 -19.49 11.26 22.93
C GLU A 339 -19.57 10.04 23.88
N LYS A 340 -19.71 8.80 23.39
CA LYS A 340 -19.81 7.60 24.26
C LYS A 340 -18.59 6.69 24.17
N GLN A 341 -18.06 6.35 25.34
CA GLN A 341 -17.10 5.27 25.50
C GLN A 341 -17.81 3.94 25.21
N VAL A 342 -17.51 3.32 24.06
CA VAL A 342 -18.10 2.04 23.65
C VAL A 342 -17.38 0.90 24.36
N TYR A 343 -18.15 0.00 24.97
CA TYR A 343 -17.58 -1.16 25.66
C TYR A 343 -17.25 -2.29 24.67
N LYS A 344 -16.22 -3.09 24.98
CA LYS A 344 -15.78 -4.22 24.13
C LYS A 344 -16.91 -5.19 23.81
N ASP A 345 -17.82 -5.42 24.76
CA ASP A 345 -18.94 -6.34 24.59
C ASP A 345 -20.00 -5.81 23.59
N GLU A 346 -20.21 -4.48 23.54
CA GLU A 346 -21.12 -3.86 22.57
C GLU A 346 -20.58 -3.98 21.14
N ILE A 347 -19.26 -3.82 20.98
CA ILE A 347 -18.56 -4.01 19.69
C ILE A 347 -18.68 -5.47 19.26
N GLN A 348 -18.45 -6.40 20.18
CA GLN A 348 -18.54 -7.83 19.92
C GLN A 348 -19.96 -8.23 19.50
N GLN A 349 -20.99 -7.74 20.18
CA GLN A 349 -22.37 -8.05 19.85
C GLN A 349 -22.78 -7.50 18.47
N ALA A 350 -22.35 -6.28 18.13
CA ALA A 350 -22.59 -5.70 16.81
C ALA A 350 -21.94 -6.54 15.70
N ARG A 351 -20.67 -6.91 15.89
CA ARG A 351 -19.91 -7.79 14.98
C ARG A 351 -20.58 -9.15 14.82
N PHE A 352 -21.00 -9.76 15.92
CA PHE A 352 -21.69 -11.05 15.91
C PHE A 352 -22.96 -11.01 15.05
N LEU A 353 -23.79 -9.97 15.21
CA LEU A 353 -25.01 -9.82 14.43
C LEU A 353 -24.72 -9.63 12.94
N ASP A 354 -23.74 -8.79 12.59
CA ASP A 354 -23.34 -8.57 11.21
C ASP A 354 -22.77 -9.83 10.56
N LEU A 355 -21.92 -10.57 11.28
CA LEU A 355 -21.40 -11.87 10.85
C LEU A 355 -22.51 -12.87 10.60
N LYS A 356 -23.49 -12.99 11.52
CA LYS A 356 -24.61 -13.92 11.34
C LYS A 356 -25.40 -13.62 10.07
N ASN A 357 -25.65 -12.34 9.79
CA ASN A 357 -26.35 -11.92 8.59
C ASN A 357 -25.55 -12.26 7.33
N ASN A 358 -24.25 -11.94 7.30
CA ASN A 358 -23.37 -12.22 6.17
C ASN A 358 -23.19 -13.73 5.92
N LEU A 359 -22.87 -14.51 6.96
CA LEU A 359 -22.71 -15.96 6.85
C LEU A 359 -24.01 -16.65 6.39
N SER A 360 -25.15 -16.18 6.88
CA SER A 360 -26.46 -16.67 6.43
C SER A 360 -26.71 -16.32 4.96
N ALA A 361 -26.30 -15.13 4.50
CA ALA A 361 -26.40 -14.76 3.11
C ALA A 361 -25.51 -15.64 2.22
N TRP A 362 -24.28 -15.94 2.67
CA TRP A 362 -23.36 -16.83 1.94
C TRP A 362 -23.93 -18.23 1.76
N GLN A 363 -24.55 -18.79 2.81
CA GLN A 363 -25.12 -20.14 2.77
C GLN A 363 -26.32 -20.25 1.82
N ASN A 364 -27.08 -19.16 1.65
CA ASN A 364 -28.29 -19.15 0.83
C ASN A 364 -28.06 -18.63 -0.58
N ASP A 365 -26.86 -18.15 -0.90
CA ASP A 365 -26.52 -17.61 -2.21
C ASP A 365 -26.50 -18.72 -3.27
N LYS A 366 -26.97 -18.36 -4.48
CA LYS A 366 -27.04 -19.26 -5.64
C LYS A 366 -26.36 -18.65 -6.87
N SER A 367 -25.53 -17.63 -6.67
CA SER A 367 -24.82 -16.97 -7.76
C SER A 367 -23.78 -17.91 -8.36
N GLU A 368 -23.72 -18.00 -9.69
CA GLU A 368 -22.67 -18.75 -10.39
C GLU A 368 -21.27 -18.17 -10.12
N ASP A 369 -21.20 -16.86 -9.87
CA ASP A 369 -19.97 -16.15 -9.55
C ASP A 369 -19.66 -16.15 -8.04
N GLY A 370 -20.54 -16.70 -7.18
CA GLY A 370 -20.43 -16.63 -5.72
C GLY A 370 -20.93 -15.31 -5.12
N TYR A 371 -21.18 -15.29 -3.81
CA TYR A 371 -21.81 -14.16 -3.13
C TYR A 371 -20.90 -12.92 -3.05
N ILE A 372 -19.61 -13.10 -2.76
CA ILE A 372 -18.67 -12.01 -2.53
C ILE A 372 -18.12 -11.49 -3.86
N TYR A 373 -17.69 -12.40 -4.73
CA TYR A 373 -17.12 -12.03 -6.03
C TYR A 373 -18.19 -11.41 -6.93
N SER A 374 -19.44 -11.88 -6.88
CA SER A 374 -20.54 -11.18 -7.57
C SER A 374 -20.73 -9.74 -7.08
N GLN A 375 -20.43 -9.38 -5.83
CA GLN A 375 -20.49 -7.98 -5.37
C GLN A 375 -19.32 -7.14 -5.92
N ILE A 376 -18.13 -7.73 -6.01
CA ILE A 376 -16.97 -7.11 -6.68
C ILE A 376 -17.32 -6.82 -8.15
N LEU A 377 -18.01 -7.76 -8.83
CA LEU A 377 -18.46 -7.64 -10.21
C LEU A 377 -19.71 -6.78 -10.42
N ALA A 378 -20.75 -6.90 -9.59
CA ALA A 378 -22.03 -6.22 -9.74
C ALA A 378 -21.90 -4.73 -9.50
N SER A 379 -20.99 -4.37 -8.60
CA SER A 379 -20.61 -2.98 -8.44
C SER A 379 -20.02 -2.41 -9.76
N SER A 380 -19.56 -3.24 -10.70
CA SER A 380 -19.08 -2.84 -12.05
C SER A 380 -20.17 -2.85 -13.14
N LYS A 381 -21.34 -3.46 -12.88
CA LYS A 381 -22.40 -3.69 -13.88
C LYS A 381 -23.68 -2.86 -13.69
N ASN A 382 -23.85 -2.18 -12.56
CA ASN A 382 -25.01 -1.31 -12.38
C ASN A 382 -24.69 0.11 -12.86
N GLN A 383 -25.20 0.42 -14.08
CA GLN A 383 -25.16 1.66 -14.86
C GLN A 383 -24.13 1.68 -15.99
N ALA A 384 -24.41 0.88 -17.03
CA ALA A 384 -24.03 1.21 -18.40
C ALA A 384 -25.09 2.12 -19.03
#